data_AF-A0A842R6W6-F1
#
_entry.id   AF-A0A842R6W6-F1
#
_cell.length_a   1.000
_cell.length_b   1.000
_cell.length_c   1.000
_cell.angle_alpha   90.00
_cell.angle_beta   90.00
_cell.angle_gamma   90.00
#
_symmetry.space_group_name_H-M   'P 1'
#
loop_
_entity.id
_entity.type
_entity.pdbx_description
1 polymer ?
#
loop_
_entity_poly.entity_id
_entity_poly.type
_entity_poly.pdbx_seq_one_letter_code
_entity_poly.pdbx_strand_id
1 'polypeptide(L)' 'MTHFQGKLVLDEDNIPCVKMQLSPQNPTLYDIPLSELLEEFVDKEIYMEVFRVETRAEVLD' A
#
# COMPACT_ATOMS: atom_id res chain seq x y z
N MET A 1 -2.50 15.56 -8.26
CA MET A 1 -2.03 15.17 -6.92
C MET A 1 -2.03 13.65 -6.92
N THR A 2 -0.85 13.03 -6.97
CA THR A 2 -0.74 11.56 -7.01
C THR A 2 -1.08 11.04 -5.63
N HIS A 3 -2.12 10.21 -5.53
CA HIS A 3 -2.56 9.59 -4.29
C HIS A 3 -2.68 8.09 -4.54
N PHE A 4 -1.93 7.31 -3.76
CA PHE A 4 -2.01 5.85 -3.76
C PHE A 4 -2.52 5.39 -2.40
N GLN A 5 -3.42 4.41 -2.43
CA GLN A 5 -3.95 3.77 -1.24
C GLN A 5 -3.86 2.27 -1.43
N GLY A 6 -3.33 1.59 -0.42
CA GLY A 6 -3.21 0.14 -0.44
C GLY A 6 -2.87 -0.41 0.93
N LYS A 7 -2.76 -1.73 1.00
CA LYS A 7 -2.38 -2.44 2.22
C LYS A 7 -0.89 -2.67 2.21
N LEU A 8 -0.19 -2.25 3.28
CA LEU A 8 1.20 -2.62 3.47
C LEU A 8 1.30 -4.14 3.69
N VAL A 9 2.10 -4.82 2.88
CA VAL A 9 2.36 -6.26 2.92
C VAL A 9 3.87 -6.52 2.76
N LEU A 10 4.30 -7.73 3.07
CA LEU A 10 5.61 -8.24 2.70
C LEU A 10 5.42 -9.23 1.56
N ASP A 11 6.30 -9.19 0.56
CA ASP A 11 6.35 -10.22 -0.48
C ASP A 11 7.11 -11.48 -0.02
N GLU A 12 7.35 -12.41 -0.95
CA GLU A 12 8.04 -13.67 -0.68
C GLU A 12 9.52 -13.48 -0.24
N ASP A 13 10.14 -12.38 -0.64
CA ASP A 13 11.51 -12.00 -0.32
C ASP A 13 11.60 -11.09 0.92
N ASN A 14 10.49 -10.87 1.64
CA ASN A 14 10.34 -9.94 2.77
C ASN A 14 10.57 -8.47 2.43
N ILE A 15 10.29 -8.06 1.19
CA ILE A 15 10.34 -6.67 0.75
C ILE A 15 9.01 -5.97 1.10
N PRO A 16 9.03 -4.77 1.71
CA PRO A 16 7.82 -3.99 1.95
C PRO A 16 7.17 -3.53 0.65
N CYS A 17 5.93 -3.98 0.44
CA CYS A 17 5.12 -3.66 -0.73
C CYS A 17 3.78 -3.05 -0.31
N VAL A 18 3.20 -2.24 -1.19
CA VAL A 18 1.82 -1.76 -1.09
C VAL A 18 0.97 -2.59 -2.05
N LYS A 19 0.08 -3.40 -1.49
CA LYS A 19 -0.92 -4.15 -2.26
C LYS A 19 -2.05 -3.21 -2.67
N MET A 20 -2.13 -2.89 -3.96
CA MET A 20 -3.09 -1.93 -4.51
C MET A 20 -3.53 -2.26 -5.94
N GLN A 21 -4.60 -1.59 -6.40
CA GLN A 21 -5.01 -1.62 -7.81
C GLN A 21 -4.25 -0.54 -8.59
N LEU A 22 -3.68 -0.90 -9.73
CA LEU A 22 -2.95 0.05 -10.58
C LEU A 22 -3.87 1.00 -11.35
N SER A 23 -5.07 0.54 -11.72
CA SER A 23 -6.07 1.39 -12.37
C SER A 23 -7.50 0.93 -12.06
N PRO A 24 -8.49 1.83 -12.11
CA PRO A 24 -9.89 1.47 -11.90
C PRO A 24 -10.43 0.48 -12.95
N GLN A 25 -9.81 0.41 -14.15
CA GLN A 25 -10.22 -0.51 -15.22
C GLN A 25 -9.65 -1.92 -15.04
N ASN A 26 -8.61 -2.08 -14.23
CA ASN A 26 -8.00 -3.37 -13.93
C ASN A 26 -8.12 -3.67 -12.43
N PRO A 27 -9.09 -4.49 -12.01
CA PRO A 27 -9.31 -4.77 -10.58
C PRO A 27 -8.23 -5.64 -9.95
N THR A 28 -7.27 -6.13 -10.74
CA THR A 28 -6.16 -6.96 -10.26
C THR A 28 -5.33 -6.18 -9.23
N LEU A 29 -5.06 -6.84 -8.10
CA LEU A 29 -4.18 -6.31 -7.07
C LEU A 29 -2.74 -6.70 -7.37
N TYR A 30 -1.85 -5.74 -7.28
CA TYR A 30 -0.42 -5.91 -7.45
C TYR A 30 0.28 -5.51 -6.16
N ASP A 31 1.35 -6.24 -5.83
CA ASP A 31 2.23 -5.90 -4.73
C ASP A 31 3.35 -5.03 -5.30
N ILE A 32 3.24 -3.72 -5.10
CA ILE A 32 4.19 -2.73 -5.63
C ILE A 32 5.22 -2.41 -4.55
N PRO A 33 6.53 -2.57 -4.80
CA PRO A 33 7.56 -2.22 -3.82
C PRO A 33 7.42 -0.78 -3.35
N LEU A 34 7.50 -0.57 -2.04
CA LEU A 34 7.38 0.78 -1.47
C LEU A 34 8.48 1.71 -2.00
N SER A 35 9.67 1.17 -2.31
CA SER A 35 10.77 1.93 -2.91
C SER A 35 10.41 2.52 -4.28
N GLU A 36 9.69 1.77 -5.12
CA GLU A 36 9.27 2.25 -6.45
C GLU A 36 8.24 3.38 -6.31
N LEU A 37 7.30 3.25 -5.38
CA LEU A 37 6.32 4.30 -5.11
C LEU A 37 6.97 5.58 -4.58
N LEU A 38 8.07 5.46 -3.82
CA LEU A 38 8.78 6.59 -3.25
C LEU A 38 9.81 7.23 -4.19
N GLU A 39 10.19 6.56 -5.28
CA GLU A 39 11.18 7.05 -6.24
C GLU A 39 10.77 8.42 -6.83
N GLU A 40 9.49 8.62 -7.12
CA GLU A 40 8.97 9.90 -7.66
C GLU A 40 9.07 11.08 -6.68
N PHE A 41 9.40 10.80 -5.41
CA PHE A 41 9.39 11.75 -4.30
C PHE A 41 10.76 11.95 -3.64
N VAL A 42 11.83 11.32 -4.16
CA VAL A 42 13.19 11.36 -3.57
C VAL A 42 13.68 12.80 -3.27
N ASP A 43 13.35 13.76 -4.13
CA ASP A 43 13.76 15.16 -3.98
C ASP A 43 12.61 16.09 -3.54
N LYS A 44 11.54 15.53 -2.97
CA LYS A 44 10.33 16.27 -2.58
C LYS A 44 10.01 16.05 -1.12
N GLU A 45 9.52 17.10 -0.46
CA GLU A 45 8.90 16.94 0.85
C GLU A 45 7.52 16.27 0.68
N ILE A 46 7.31 15.14 1.35
CA ILE A 46 6.06 14.40 1.32
C ILE A 46 5.51 14.18 2.73
N TYR A 47 4.18 14.07 2.81
CA TYR A 47 3.48 13.57 3.98
C TYR A 47 3.04 12.14 3.71
N MET A 48 3.30 11.25 4.66
CA MET A 48 2.85 9.86 4.62
C MET A 48 2.01 9.58 5.86
N GLU A 49 0.80 9.08 5.65
CA GLU A 49 -0.09 8.64 6.73
C GLU A 49 -0.20 7.11 6.73
N VAL A 50 0.10 6.50 7.88
CA VAL A 50 0.01 5.04 8.06
C VAL A 50 -0.93 4.75 9.22
N PHE A 51 -2.00 4.00 8.93
CA PHE A 51 -2.99 3.61 9.93
C PHE A 51 -2.94 2.10 10.15
N ARG A 52 -2.94 1.69 11.43
CA ARG A 52 -3.14 0.29 11.79
C ARG A 52 -4.64 0.00 11.81
N VAL A 53 -5.09 -0.87 10.90
CA VAL A 53 -6.46 -1.38 10.92
C VAL A 53 -6.51 -2.60 11.82
N GLU A 54 -7.03 -2.46 13.04
CA GLU A 54 -7.38 -3.59 13.89
C GLU A 54 -8.75 -4.11 13.47
N THR A 55 -8.79 -5.24 12.74
CA THR A 55 -10.06 -5.90 12.46
C THR A 55 -10.57 -6.49 13.77
N ARG A 56 -11.59 -5.87 14.39
CA ARG A 56 -12.36 -6.53 15.44
C ARG A 56 -13.00 -7.76 14.81
N ALA A 57 -12.50 -8.95 15.14
CA ALA A 57 -13.28 -10.16 14.97
C ALA A 57 -14.51 -10.00 15.87
N GLU A 58 -15.66 -9.71 15.26
CA GLU A 58 -16.95 -9.95 15.92
C GLU A 58 -17.01 -11.45 16.17
N VAL A 59 -16.73 -11.83 17.41
CA VAL A 59 -17.07 -13.15 17.93
C VAL A 59 -18.59 -13.23 17.85
N LEU A 60 -19.09 -13.96 16.86
CA LEU A 60 -20.47 -14.41 16.83
C LEU A 60 -20.61 -15.40 18.01
N ASP A 61 -21.20 -14.93 19.11
CA ASP A 61 -21.79 -15.78 20.17
C ASP A 61 -23.09 -16.42 19.67
#